data_AF-A0A560IRB7-F1
#
_entry.id   AF-A0A560IRB7-F1
#
_cell.length_a   1.000
_cell.length_b   1.000
_cell.length_c   1.000
_cell.angle_alpha   90.00
_cell.angle_beta   90.00
_cell.angle_gamma   90.00
#
_symmetry.space_group_name_H-M   'P 1'
#
loop_
_entity.id
_entity.type
_entity.pdbx_description
1 polymer ?
#
loop_
_entity_poly.entity_id
_entity_poly.type
_entity_poly.pdbx_seq_one_letter_code
_entity_poly.pdbx_strand_id
1 'polypeptide(L)' 'MDHFFAGSFGGDVSKISPGTKLECKICWHVYDPAVGDTYWQVPPGTAFADLPEHWTCPECDSAKAGFMVIADE' A
#
# COMPACT_ATOMS: atom_id res chain seq x y z
N MET A 1 -14.91 -4.64 20.04
CA MET A 1 -14.57 -5.70 19.08
C MET A 1 -13.61 -5.07 18.10
N ASP A 2 -12.34 -5.03 18.50
CA ASP A 2 -11.34 -4.22 17.84
C ASP A 2 -10.35 -5.21 17.25
N HIS A 3 -10.70 -5.73 16.08
CA HIS A 3 -9.85 -6.61 15.30
C HIS A 3 -8.72 -5.79 14.66
N PHE A 4 -7.92 -5.13 15.51
CA PHE A 4 -6.64 -4.55 15.17
C PHE A 4 -5.65 -5.70 14.98
N PHE A 5 -5.70 -6.32 13.80
CA PHE A 5 -4.73 -7.32 13.38
C PHE A 5 -3.35 -6.66 13.27
N ALA A 6 -2.42 -7.13 14.10
CA ALA A 6 -1.10 -6.58 14.42
C ALA A 6 -0.06 -6.49 13.27
N GLY A 7 -0.50 -6.46 12.00
CA GLY A 7 0.37 -6.30 10.83
C GLY A 7 -0.26 -5.46 9.70
N SER A 8 -1.45 -4.91 9.91
CA SER A 8 -2.07 -4.01 8.93
C SER A 8 -1.40 -2.64 9.01
N PHE A 9 -1.08 -2.04 7.85
CA PHE A 9 -0.66 -0.64 7.75
C PHE A 9 -1.61 0.31 8.50
N GLY A 10 -2.88 -0.08 8.66
CA GLY A 10 -3.84 0.57 9.56
C GLY A 10 -4.24 1.98 9.13
N GLY A 11 -3.76 2.45 7.98
CA GLY A 11 -3.88 3.84 7.53
C GLY A 11 -2.81 4.77 8.11
N ASP A 12 -1.89 4.28 8.95
CA ASP A 12 -0.87 5.10 9.60
C ASP A 12 0.36 5.29 8.70
N VAL A 13 0.32 6.32 7.84
CA VAL A 13 1.44 6.73 6.97
C VAL A 13 2.75 6.99 7.71
N SER A 14 2.69 7.35 9.00
CA SER A 14 3.87 7.64 9.82
C SER A 14 4.76 6.41 10.11
N LYS A 15 4.26 5.20 9.83
CA LYS A 15 4.99 3.93 10.08
C LYS A 15 5.69 3.39 8.83
N ILE A 16 5.57 4.06 7.68
CA ILE A 16 6.17 3.62 6.41
C ILE A 16 7.13 4.68 5.87
N SER A 17 8.19 4.21 5.22
CA SER A 17 9.16 5.07 4.53
C SER A 17 8.75 5.27 3.06
N PRO A 18 9.27 6.30 2.37
CA PRO A 18 8.92 6.57 0.98
C PRO A 18 9.19 5.41 0.01
N GLY A 19 10.22 4.60 0.30
CA GLY A 19 10.58 3.41 -0.45
C GLY A 19 10.00 2.10 0.10
N THR A 20 9.12 2.15 1.09
CA THR A 20 8.51 0.94 1.66
C THR A 20 7.54 0.31 0.66
N LYS A 21 7.72 -0.98 0.38
CA LYS A 21 6.81 -1.77 -0.44
C LYS A 21 5.67 -2.29 0.43
N LEU A 22 4.47 -2.36 -0.16
CA LEU A 22 3.30 -2.87 0.54
C LEU A 22 2.59 -3.92 -0.30
N GLU A 23 2.11 -4.98 0.35
CA GLU A 23 1.38 -6.06 -0.27
C GLU A 23 -0.12 -5.99 0.08
N CYS A 24 -0.96 -6.19 -0.92
CA CYS A 24 -2.40 -6.30 -0.74
C CYS A 24 -2.76 -7.63 -0.06
N LYS A 25 -3.46 -7.58 1.08
CA LYS A 25 -3.89 -8.80 1.80
C LYS A 25 -4.96 -9.63 1.08
N ILE A 26 -5.55 -9.10 0.01
CA ILE A 26 -6.67 -9.73 -0.72
C ILE A 26 -6.17 -10.51 -1.94
N CYS A 27 -5.28 -9.90 -2.72
CA CYS A 27 -4.81 -10.44 -4.00
C CYS A 27 -3.29 -10.60 -4.08
N TRP A 28 -2.55 -10.26 -3.02
CA TRP A 28 -1.09 -10.33 -2.95
C TRP A 28 -0.35 -9.44 -3.96
N HIS A 29 -1.03 -8.43 -4.51
CA HIS A 29 -0.39 -7.40 -5.32
C HIS A 29 0.57 -6.55 -4.48
N VAL A 30 1.81 -6.38 -4.96
CA VAL A 30 2.81 -5.55 -4.29
C VAL A 30 2.89 -4.18 -4.96
N TYR A 31 2.59 -3.13 -4.21
CA TYR A 31 2.91 -1.77 -4.60
C TYR A 31 4.38 -1.49 -4.29
N ASP A 32 5.15 -1.21 -5.35
CA ASP A 32 6.54 -0.77 -5.25
C ASP A 32 6.64 0.73 -5.57
N PRO A 33 7.00 1.59 -4.60
CA PRO A 33 7.18 3.02 -4.84
C PRO A 33 8.18 3.33 -5.95
N ALA A 34 9.18 2.49 -6.19
CA ALA A 34 10.16 2.70 -7.26
C ALA A 34 9.54 2.52 -8.66
N VAL A 35 8.45 1.76 -8.75
CA VAL A 35 7.71 1.51 -10.00
C VAL A 35 6.49 2.44 -10.11
N GLY A 36 5.83 2.74 -8.99
CA GLY A 36 4.55 3.43 -8.96
C GLY A 36 3.41 2.50 -9.34
N ASP A 37 2.38 3.04 -10.00
CA ASP A 37 1.20 2.28 -10.43
C ASP A 37 0.74 2.76 -11.81
N THR A 38 0.92 1.92 -12.83
CA THR A 38 0.60 2.30 -14.21
C THR A 38 -0.91 2.38 -14.45
N TYR A 39 -1.72 1.57 -13.75
CA TYR A 39 -3.18 1.55 -13.90
C TYR A 39 -3.80 2.86 -13.39
N TRP A 40 -3.34 3.32 -12.22
CA TRP A 40 -3.73 4.63 -11.67
C TRP A 40 -2.91 5.81 -12.20
N GLN A 41 -2.00 5.57 -13.14
CA GLN A 41 -1.09 6.58 -13.70
C GLN A 41 -0.23 7.29 -12.64
N VAL A 42 0.12 6.58 -11.57
CA VAL A 42 1.02 7.02 -10.52
C VAL A 42 2.46 6.86 -11.01
N PRO A 43 3.25 7.94 -11.05
CA PRO A 43 4.62 7.87 -11.54
C PRO A 43 5.54 7.10 -10.58
N PRO A 44 6.64 6.52 -11.10
CA PRO A 44 7.68 5.94 -10.26
C PRO A 44 8.28 6.97 -9.31
N GLY A 45 8.64 6.52 -8.11
CA GLY A 45 9.11 7.36 -7.00
C GLY A 45 7.98 7.88 -6.09
N THR A 46 6.71 7.55 -6.37
CA THR A 46 5.59 7.94 -5.50
C THR A 46 5.49 7.00 -4.31
N ALA A 47 5.65 7.53 -3.10
CA ALA A 47 5.47 6.72 -1.90
C ALA A 47 4.02 6.26 -1.76
N PHE A 48 3.81 5.10 -1.15
CA PHE A 48 2.46 4.64 -0.83
C PHE A 48 1.73 5.65 0.08
N ALA A 49 2.45 6.36 0.94
CA ALA A 49 1.90 7.41 1.79
C ALA A 49 1.29 8.57 0.97
N ASP A 50 1.92 8.94 -0.15
CA ASP A 50 1.50 10.03 -1.04
C ASP A 50 0.34 9.65 -1.98
N LEU A 51 -0.02 8.37 -2.06
CA LEU A 51 -1.19 7.93 -2.83
C LEU A 51 -2.48 8.55 -2.27
N PRO A 52 -3.42 8.97 -3.14
CA PRO A 52 -4.66 9.58 -2.72
C PRO A 52 -5.52 8.64 -1.86
N GLU A 53 -6.40 9.20 -1.03
CA GLU A 53 -7.28 8.43 -0.13
C GLU A 53 -8.22 7.47 -0.85
N HIS A 54 -8.61 7.82 -2.07
CA HIS A 54 -9.51 7.05 -2.93
C HIS A 54 -8.77 6.05 -3.83
N TRP A 55 -7.44 5.95 -3.72
CA TRP A 55 -6.69 4.94 -4.44
C TRP A 55 -7.07 3.54 -3.95
N THR A 56 -7.30 2.63 -4.89
CA THR A 56 -7.59 1.23 -4.64
C THR A 56 -6.58 0.34 -5.36
N CYS A 57 -6.41 -0.88 -4.87
CA CYS A 57 -5.55 -1.88 -5.49
C CYS A 57 -5.93 -2.07 -6.96
N PRO A 58 -5.00 -1.91 -7.92
CA PRO A 58 -5.31 -2.01 -9.35
C PRO A 58 -5.78 -3.41 -9.77
N GLU A 59 -5.41 -4.44 -9.01
CA GLU A 59 -5.77 -5.84 -9.31
C GLU A 59 -7.12 -6.29 -8.72
N CYS A 60 -7.59 -5.69 -7.63
CA CYS A 60 -8.76 -6.22 -6.89
C CYS A 60 -9.67 -5.16 -6.26
N ASP A 61 -9.42 -3.88 -6.51
CA ASP A 61 -10.19 -2.74 -6.00
C ASP A 61 -10.27 -2.65 -4.46
N SER A 62 -9.42 -3.38 -3.73
CA SER A 62 -9.33 -3.23 -2.28
C SER A 62 -8.78 -1.87 -1.89
N ALA A 63 -9.33 -1.26 -0.84
CA ALA A 63 -8.86 0.02 -0.33
C ALA A 63 -7.40 -0.03 0.14
N LYS A 64 -6.73 1.12 0.15
CA LYS A 64 -5.36 1.33 0.66
C LYS A 64 -5.11 0.74 2.07
N ALA A 65 -6.14 0.73 2.94
CA ALA A 65 -6.07 0.14 4.28
C ALA A 65 -5.95 -1.41 4.29
N GLY A 66 -6.28 -2.06 3.17
CA GLY A 66 -6.14 -3.49 2.93
C GLY A 66 -4.69 -3.95 2.68
N PHE A 67 -3.73 -3.03 2.68
CA PHE A 67 -2.32 -3.32 2.46
C PHE A 67 -1.56 -3.57 3.78
N MET A 68 -0.48 -4.34 3.69
CA MET A 68 0.46 -4.59 4.77
C MET A 68 1.89 -4.29 4.33
N VAL A 69 2.70 -3.82 5.27
CA VAL A 69 4.11 -3.56 5.02
C VAL A 69 4.84 -4.88 4.86
N ILE A 70 5.60 -5.01 3.78
CA ILE A 70 6.57 -6.09 3.63
C ILE A 70 7.95 -5.50 3.93
N ALA A 71 8.60 -6.00 4.97
CA ALA A 71 10.00 -5.69 5.20
C ALA A 71 10.80 -6.51 4.18
N ASP A 72 11.44 -5.83 3.23
CA ASP A 72 12.51 -6.42 2.42
C ASP A 72 13.71 -6.58 3.37
N GLU A 73 14.14 -7.82 3.61
CA GLU A 73 15.22 -8.18 4.55
C GLU A 73 16.61 -7.74 4.05
#